data_AF-A0AAJ7C8X1-F1
#
_entry.id   AF-A0AAJ7C8X1-F1
#
_cell.length_a   1.000
_cell.length_b   1.000
_cell.length_c   1.000
_cell.angle_alpha   90.00
_cell.angle_beta   90.00
_cell.angle_gamma   90.00
#
_symmetry.space_group_name_H-M   'P 1'
#
loop_
_entity.id
_entity.type
_entity.pdbx_description
1 polymer ?
#
loop_
_entity_poly.entity_id
_entity_poly.type
_entity_poly.pdbx_seq_one_letter_code
_entity_poly.pdbx_strand_id
1 'polypeptide(L)'
;MGAKSKLGMGLKKKKKPKTVTLRKVIEEAKRTMIPSNDTGVAIRSALKGAQAAVKRAGGKRNVRTPRILPVPSKVGGFLPFLVPVFAGLSAAGALAGGAAGIAKAVNDANASKEQLKESQRHNETIEAIALGKGLYLKPYKKGQGLYLKPKNLK
;
A
#
# COMPACT_ATOMS: atom_id res chain seq x y z
N MET A 1 -25.09 77.26 21.39
CA MET A 1 -24.54 76.08 22.12
C MET A 1 -24.69 74.85 21.25
N GLY A 2 -23.59 74.15 20.98
CA GLY A 2 -23.43 73.24 19.83
C GLY A 2 -24.19 71.92 19.92
N ALA A 3 -24.90 71.59 18.85
CA ALA A 3 -25.42 70.25 18.61
C ALA A 3 -24.26 69.34 18.17
N LYS A 4 -23.84 68.42 19.05
CA LYS A 4 -22.89 67.36 18.68
C LYS A 4 -23.56 66.43 17.67
N SER A 5 -23.25 66.59 16.38
CA SER A 5 -23.66 65.62 15.37
C SER A 5 -22.93 64.31 15.65
N LYS A 6 -23.67 63.22 15.89
CA LYS A 6 -23.11 61.87 15.90
C LYS A 6 -22.79 61.51 14.45
N LEU A 7 -21.55 61.80 14.04
CA LEU A 7 -20.96 61.26 12.82
C LEU A 7 -21.11 59.73 12.89
N GLY A 8 -21.98 59.22 12.01
CA GLY A 8 -22.33 57.81 11.95
C GLY A 8 -21.07 56.97 11.86
N MET A 9 -20.91 56.05 12.82
CA MET A 9 -19.94 54.97 12.69
C MET A 9 -20.39 54.14 11.50
N GLY A 10 -19.78 54.40 10.34
CA GLY A 10 -20.02 53.64 9.12
C GLY A 10 -19.90 52.16 9.44
N LEU A 11 -20.96 51.41 9.14
CA LEU A 11 -20.96 49.94 9.19
C LEU A 11 -19.73 49.46 8.42
N LYS A 12 -18.71 48.99 9.15
CA LYS A 12 -17.57 48.33 8.53
C LYS A 12 -18.12 47.20 7.67
N LYS A 13 -17.97 47.32 6.35
CA LYS A 13 -18.38 46.29 5.38
C LYS A 13 -17.86 44.95 5.90
N LYS A 14 -18.75 44.04 6.32
CA LYS A 14 -18.36 42.67 6.66
C LYS A 14 -17.66 42.11 5.41
N LYS A 15 -16.37 41.79 5.53
CA LYS A 15 -15.63 41.13 4.44
C LYS A 15 -16.43 39.90 4.05
N LYS A 16 -16.86 39.82 2.78
CA LYS A 16 -17.55 38.64 2.25
C LYS A 16 -16.75 37.39 2.63
N PRO A 17 -17.39 36.29 3.06
CA PRO A 17 -16.66 35.06 3.36
C PRO A 17 -15.88 34.67 2.12
N LYS A 18 -14.54 34.66 2.22
CA LYS A 18 -13.68 34.24 1.12
C LYS A 18 -13.92 32.76 0.92
N THR A 19 -14.67 32.39 -0.12
CA THR A 19 -14.85 31.00 -0.52
C THR A 19 -13.48 30.37 -0.72
N VAL A 20 -13.17 29.32 0.04
CA VAL A 20 -11.88 28.63 -0.02
C VAL A 20 -12.00 27.49 -1.01
N THR A 21 -11.04 27.37 -1.94
CA THR A 21 -10.99 26.23 -2.86
C THR A 21 -10.45 24.99 -2.16
N LEU A 22 -10.93 23.80 -2.51
CA LEU A 22 -10.37 22.55 -1.96
C LEU A 22 -8.84 22.46 -2.06
N ARG A 23 -8.25 22.96 -3.15
CA ARG A 23 -6.79 22.99 -3.33
C ARG A 23 -6.06 23.67 -2.15
N LYS A 24 -6.60 24.76 -1.61
CA LYS A 24 -6.00 25.46 -0.47
C LYS A 24 -6.09 24.66 0.82
N VAL A 25 -7.19 23.95 1.02
CA VAL A 25 -7.37 23.04 2.16
C VAL A 25 -6.36 21.88 2.09
N ILE A 26 -6.13 21.35 0.89
CA ILE A 26 -5.14 20.28 0.65
C ILE A 26 -3.72 20.78 0.92
N GLU A 27 -3.37 21.99 0.45
CA GLU A 27 -2.08 22.61 0.74
C GLU A 27 -1.85 22.84 2.25
N GLU A 28 -2.88 23.29 2.97
CA GLU A 28 -2.80 23.43 4.44
C GLU A 28 -2.66 22.07 5.14
N ALA A 29 -3.36 21.03 4.67
CA ALA A 29 -3.21 19.67 5.18
C ALA A 29 -1.79 19.13 4.96
N LYS A 30 -1.20 19.38 3.78
CA LYS A 30 0.17 18.98 3.45
C LYS A 30 1.20 19.65 4.35
N ARG A 31 1.03 20.94 4.65
CA ARG A 31 1.92 21.70 5.56
C ARG A 31 1.83 21.27 7.01
N THR A 32 0.71 20.68 7.42
CA THR A 32 0.45 20.25 8.80
C THR A 32 0.69 18.76 9.02
N MET A 33 0.93 18.01 7.94
CA MET A 33 1.27 16.59 8.00
C MET A 33 2.65 16.41 8.63
N ILE A 34 2.71 15.54 9.65
CA ILE A 34 3.98 15.15 10.29
C ILE A 34 4.49 13.89 9.59
N PRO A 35 5.71 13.90 9.02
CA PRO A 35 6.31 12.70 8.47
C PRO A 35 6.60 11.72 9.62
N SER A 36 6.06 10.51 9.52
CA SER A 36 6.21 9.45 10.53
C SER A 36 6.21 8.08 9.86
N ASN A 37 6.89 7.11 10.48
CA ASN A 37 6.91 5.72 10.02
C ASN A 37 5.54 5.05 10.21
N ASP A 38 4.77 5.51 11.19
CA ASP A 38 3.40 5.04 11.45
C ASP A 38 2.38 5.77 10.56
N THR A 39 1.83 5.04 9.60
CA THR A 39 0.83 5.56 8.64
C THR A 39 -0.37 6.22 9.33
N GLY A 40 -0.80 5.69 10.48
CA GLY A 40 -1.92 6.24 11.25
C GLY A 40 -1.67 7.64 11.80
N VAL A 41 -0.43 7.96 12.22
CA VAL A 41 -0.06 9.27 12.78
C VAL A 41 0.00 10.32 11.67
N ALA A 42 0.57 9.95 10.52
CA ALA A 42 0.60 10.78 9.32
C ALA A 42 -0.82 11.14 8.82
N ILE A 43 -1.73 10.16 8.80
CA ILE A 43 -3.13 10.38 8.37
C ILE A 43 -3.87 11.27 9.37
N ARG A 44 -3.75 11.02 10.68
CA ARG A 44 -4.44 11.81 11.72
C ARG A 44 -3.97 13.26 11.74
N SER A 45 -2.67 13.51 11.57
CA SER A 45 -2.11 14.87 11.53
C SER A 45 -2.62 15.66 10.32
N ALA A 46 -2.58 15.06 9.13
CA ALA A 46 -3.14 15.67 7.92
C ALA A 46 -4.65 15.93 8.03
N LEU A 47 -5.41 14.99 8.61
CA LEU A 47 -6.86 15.13 8.83
C LEU A 47 -7.17 16.30 9.77
N LYS A 48 -6.43 16.42 10.87
CA LYS A 48 -6.58 17.51 11.84
C LYS A 48 -6.31 18.87 11.21
N GLY A 49 -5.27 18.95 10.37
CA GLY A 49 -4.96 20.13 9.58
C GLY A 49 -6.06 20.52 8.60
N ALA A 50 -6.56 19.56 7.82
CA ALA A 50 -7.66 19.76 6.89
C ALA A 50 -8.95 20.23 7.60
N GLN A 51 -9.30 19.61 8.73
CA GLN A 51 -10.47 20.01 9.52
C GLN A 51 -10.34 21.43 10.08
N ALA A 52 -9.15 21.81 10.55
CA ALA A 52 -8.89 23.17 11.03
C ALA A 52 -9.03 24.20 9.89
N ALA A 53 -8.51 23.91 8.71
CA ALA A 53 -8.64 24.73 7.51
C ALA A 53 -10.11 24.93 7.11
N VAL A 54 -10.90 23.85 7.12
CA VAL A 54 -12.35 23.90 6.80
C VAL A 54 -13.13 24.69 7.86
N LYS A 55 -12.77 24.56 9.15
CA LYS A 55 -13.39 25.32 10.25
C LYS A 55 -13.10 26.81 10.10
N ARG A 56 -11.87 27.19 9.76
CA ARG A 56 -11.47 28.58 9.44
C ARG A 56 -12.18 29.14 8.20
N ALA A 57 -12.46 28.29 7.21
CA ALA A 57 -13.21 28.65 6.01
C ALA A 57 -14.72 28.87 6.26
N GLY A 58 -15.22 28.63 7.48
CA GLY A 58 -16.64 28.76 7.81
C GLY A 58 -17.47 27.54 7.43
N GLY A 59 -16.85 26.36 7.36
CA GLY A 59 -17.54 25.08 7.17
C GLY A 59 -17.62 24.60 5.71
N LYS A 60 -18.14 23.38 5.55
CA LYS A 60 -18.11 22.63 4.28
C LYS A 60 -18.77 23.39 3.11
N ARG A 61 -19.85 24.14 3.37
CA ARG A 61 -20.60 24.90 2.35
C ARG A 61 -19.79 26.05 1.71
N ASN A 62 -18.77 26.54 2.40
CA ASN A 62 -17.88 27.60 1.90
C ASN A 62 -16.63 27.07 1.19
N VAL A 63 -16.48 25.74 1.11
CA VAL A 63 -15.36 25.10 0.43
C VAL A 63 -15.79 24.65 -0.95
N ARG A 64 -15.29 25.33 -1.99
CA ARG A 64 -15.65 25.04 -3.38
C ARG A 64 -14.85 23.83 -3.88
N THR A 65 -15.57 22.75 -4.17
CA THR A 65 -15.03 21.53 -4.78
C THR A 65 -15.17 21.61 -6.31
N PRO A 66 -14.16 21.20 -7.09
CA PRO A 66 -14.33 21.10 -8.53
C PRO A 66 -15.27 19.94 -8.83
N ARG A 67 -16.25 20.17 -9.72
CA ARG A 67 -17.18 19.14 -10.18
C ARG A 67 -16.44 18.21 -11.14
N ILE A 68 -16.31 16.94 -10.79
CA ILE A 68 -15.47 15.96 -11.52
C ILE A 68 -16.11 15.50 -12.84
N LEU A 69 -17.36 15.89 -13.10
CA LEU A 69 -18.02 15.67 -14.38
C LEU A 69 -18.50 17.03 -14.93
N PRO A 70 -17.89 17.55 -16.01
CA PRO A 70 -18.61 18.46 -16.89
C PRO A 70 -19.73 17.65 -17.51
N VAL A 71 -20.92 17.68 -16.91
CA VAL A 71 -22.11 17.21 -17.59
C VAL A 71 -22.41 18.22 -18.69
N PRO A 72 -22.30 17.85 -19.98
CA PRO A 72 -22.96 18.63 -21.01
C PRO A 72 -24.45 18.59 -20.67
N SER A 73 -25.06 19.75 -20.45
CA SER A 73 -26.49 19.89 -20.07
C SER A 73 -27.46 19.40 -21.16
N LYS A 74 -26.94 18.81 -22.24
CA LYS A 74 -27.68 18.34 -23.42
C LYS A 74 -27.15 17.01 -23.96
N VAL A 75 -26.94 16.00 -23.12
CA VAL A 75 -26.75 14.61 -23.60
C VAL A 75 -27.81 13.73 -22.95
N GLY A 76 -28.95 13.63 -23.62
CA GLY A 76 -29.91 12.57 -23.35
C GLY A 76 -29.41 11.27 -23.98
N GLY A 77 -29.26 10.22 -23.17
CA GLY A 77 -28.85 8.89 -23.61
C GLY A 77 -28.08 8.13 -22.51
N PHE A 78 -28.08 6.80 -22.58
CA PHE A 78 -27.44 5.85 -21.64
C PHE A 78 -25.89 5.94 -21.59
N LEU A 79 -25.29 6.68 -22.52
CA LEU A 79 -23.84 6.84 -22.70
C LEU A 79 -23.05 7.34 -21.47
N PRO A 80 -23.55 8.30 -20.65
CA PRO A 80 -22.84 8.77 -19.46
C PRO A 80 -22.75 7.72 -18.36
N PHE A 81 -23.64 6.72 -18.36
CA PHE A 81 -23.64 5.63 -17.39
C PHE A 81 -22.76 4.46 -17.84
N LEU A 82 -22.63 4.28 -19.15
CA LEU A 82 -21.94 3.14 -19.75
C LEU A 82 -20.42 3.24 -19.65
N VAL A 83 -19.85 4.43 -19.92
CA VAL A 83 -18.38 4.63 -19.90
C VAL A 83 -17.77 4.37 -18.50
N PRO A 84 -18.35 4.85 -17.39
CA PRO A 84 -17.83 4.55 -16.05
C PRO A 84 -17.96 3.07 -15.66
N VAL A 85 -19.03 2.39 -16.08
CA VAL A 85 -19.26 0.97 -15.74
C VAL A 85 -18.25 0.07 -16.46
N PHE A 86 -18.01 0.29 -17.76
CA PHE A 86 -16.98 -0.48 -18.49
C PHE A 86 -15.56 -0.20 -18.01
N ALA A 87 -15.25 1.05 -17.67
CA ALA A 87 -13.97 1.38 -17.06
C ALA A 87 -13.79 0.69 -15.70
N GLY A 88 -14.84 0.65 -14.87
CA GLY A 88 -14.84 -0.03 -13.57
C GLY A 88 -14.71 -1.55 -13.69
N LEU A 89 -15.44 -2.18 -14.61
CA LEU A 89 -15.38 -3.62 -14.84
C LEU A 89 -14.02 -4.07 -15.39
N SER A 90 -13.46 -3.31 -16.34
CA SER A 90 -12.16 -3.62 -16.93
C SER A 90 -11.04 -3.55 -15.88
N ALA A 91 -11.06 -2.53 -15.01
CA ALA A 91 -10.13 -2.42 -13.90
C ALA A 91 -10.29 -3.55 -12.86
N ALA A 92 -11.53 -3.92 -12.53
CA ALA A 92 -11.80 -5.02 -11.59
C ALA A 92 -11.35 -6.38 -12.14
N GLY A 93 -11.54 -6.65 -13.44
CA GLY A 93 -11.07 -7.87 -14.09
C GLY A 93 -9.55 -8.01 -14.08
N ALA A 94 -8.82 -6.93 -14.37
CA ALA A 94 -7.35 -6.91 -14.29
C ALA A 94 -6.84 -7.15 -12.86
N LEU A 95 -7.53 -6.60 -11.85
CA LEU A 95 -7.15 -6.75 -10.44
C LEU A 95 -7.38 -8.18 -9.93
N ALA A 96 -8.51 -8.79 -10.30
CA ALA A 96 -8.80 -10.19 -9.96
C ALA A 96 -7.78 -11.15 -10.58
N GLY A 97 -7.41 -10.95 -11.86
CA GLY A 97 -6.36 -11.74 -12.52
C GLY A 97 -4.98 -11.54 -11.88
N GLY A 98 -4.63 -10.30 -11.52
CA GLY A 98 -3.37 -9.98 -10.85
C GLY A 98 -3.25 -10.64 -9.47
N ALA A 99 -4.28 -10.58 -8.64
CA ALA A 99 -4.27 -11.18 -7.31
C ALA A 99 -4.18 -12.72 -7.36
N ALA A 100 -4.91 -13.36 -8.28
CA ALA A 100 -4.84 -14.81 -8.49
C ALA A 100 -3.44 -15.27 -8.92
N GLY A 101 -2.77 -14.50 -9.80
CA GLY A 101 -1.40 -14.78 -10.22
C GLY A 101 -0.40 -14.73 -9.06
N ILE A 102 -0.53 -13.74 -8.17
CA ILE A 102 0.34 -13.60 -6.99
C ILE A 102 0.11 -14.74 -6.00
N ALA A 103 -1.15 -15.08 -5.72
CA ALA A 103 -1.49 -16.18 -4.81
C ALA A 103 -0.92 -17.51 -5.30
N LYS A 104 -1.03 -17.79 -6.61
CA LYS A 104 -0.47 -19.00 -7.23
C LYS A 104 1.06 -19.02 -7.14
N ALA A 105 1.72 -17.91 -7.45
CA ALA A 105 3.19 -17.83 -7.38
C ALA A 105 3.72 -18.05 -5.96
N VAL A 106 3.04 -17.53 -4.94
CA VAL A 106 3.40 -17.76 -3.53
C VAL A 106 3.21 -19.22 -3.14
N ASN A 107 2.11 -19.84 -3.57
CA ASN A 107 1.84 -21.24 -3.29
C ASN A 107 2.87 -22.17 -3.95
N ASP A 108 3.17 -21.95 -5.23
CA ASP A 108 4.15 -22.74 -5.98
C ASP A 108 5.57 -22.56 -5.41
N ALA A 109 5.92 -21.36 -4.96
CA ALA A 109 7.20 -21.08 -4.31
C ALA A 109 7.33 -21.77 -2.94
N ASN A 110 6.25 -21.84 -2.16
CA ASN A 110 6.26 -22.56 -0.88
C ASN A 110 6.37 -24.07 -1.09
N ALA A 111 5.61 -24.64 -2.02
CA ALA A 111 5.71 -26.06 -2.37
C ALA A 111 7.13 -26.43 -2.85
N SER A 112 7.74 -25.59 -3.69
CA SER A 112 9.12 -25.80 -4.17
C SER A 112 10.15 -25.76 -3.02
N LYS A 113 9.98 -24.85 -2.06
CA LYS A 113 10.85 -24.78 -0.87
C LYS A 113 10.73 -26.02 0.00
N GLU A 114 9.53 -26.57 0.15
CA GLU A 114 9.30 -27.80 0.91
C GLU A 114 9.98 -28.99 0.23
N GLN A 115 9.83 -29.14 -1.09
CA GLN A 115 10.51 -30.17 -1.87
C GLN A 115 12.04 -30.07 -1.78
N LEU A 116 12.59 -28.86 -1.81
CA LEU A 116 14.04 -28.67 -1.64
C LEU A 116 14.51 -29.06 -0.24
N LYS A 117 13.76 -28.69 0.80
CA LYS A 117 14.07 -29.09 2.19
C LYS A 117 13.98 -30.60 2.38
N GLU A 118 12.98 -31.23 1.78
CA GLU A 118 12.82 -32.68 1.81
C GLU A 118 13.97 -33.38 1.07
N SER A 119 14.36 -32.86 -0.11
CA SER A 119 15.51 -33.36 -0.87
C SER A 119 16.83 -33.20 -0.11
N GLN A 120 17.01 -32.10 0.62
CA GLN A 120 18.18 -31.89 1.49
C GLN A 120 18.22 -32.91 2.63
N ARG A 121 17.10 -33.09 3.33
CA ARG A 121 17.00 -34.11 4.41
C ARG A 121 17.24 -35.51 3.87
N HIS A 122 16.73 -35.84 2.68
CA HIS A 122 16.96 -37.13 2.05
C HIS A 122 18.43 -37.31 1.64
N ASN A 123 19.09 -36.27 1.14
CA ASN A 123 20.52 -36.36 0.83
C ASN A 123 21.36 -36.53 2.10
N GLU A 124 21.05 -35.82 3.18
CA GLU A 124 21.74 -35.98 4.46
C GLU A 124 21.59 -37.41 5.03
N THR A 125 20.41 -38.03 4.90
CA THR A 125 20.24 -39.44 5.34
C THR A 125 21.00 -40.42 4.45
N ILE A 126 21.01 -40.23 3.13
CA ILE A 126 21.80 -41.06 2.21
C ILE A 126 23.30 -40.91 2.46
N GLU A 127 23.79 -39.68 2.66
CA GLU A 127 25.19 -39.43 3.00
C GLU A 127 25.57 -40.04 4.34
N ALA A 128 24.71 -39.93 5.35
CA ALA A 128 24.92 -40.56 6.66
C ALA A 128 24.93 -42.10 6.58
N ILE A 129 24.04 -42.71 5.77
CA ILE A 129 24.01 -44.17 5.57
C ILE A 129 25.23 -44.64 4.77
N ALA A 130 25.64 -43.90 3.75
CA ALA A 130 26.81 -44.21 2.92
C ALA A 130 28.14 -44.06 3.69
N LEU A 131 28.24 -43.06 4.57
CA LEU A 131 29.46 -42.81 5.38
C LEU A 131 29.47 -43.55 6.72
N GLY A 132 28.31 -44.04 7.19
CA GLY A 132 28.04 -44.43 8.58
C GLY A 132 28.89 -45.53 9.19
N LYS A 133 29.74 -46.24 8.44
CA LYS A 133 30.68 -47.24 9.01
C LYS A 133 32.09 -47.23 8.41
N GLY A 134 32.39 -46.32 7.47
CA GLY A 134 33.61 -46.41 6.66
C GLY A 134 33.55 -47.59 5.67
N LEU A 135 34.18 -47.43 4.51
CA LEU A 135 34.14 -48.46 3.46
C LEU A 135 35.21 -49.51 3.76
N TYR A 136 34.80 -50.74 4.06
CA TYR A 136 35.70 -51.87 4.30
C TYR A 136 35.73 -52.80 3.08
N LEU A 137 36.87 -52.84 2.40
CA LEU A 137 37.08 -53.73 1.26
C LEU A 137 37.82 -54.99 1.73
N LYS A 138 37.15 -56.14 1.61
CA LYS A 138 37.71 -57.44 1.98
C LYS A 138 38.81 -57.84 0.97
N PRO A 139 39.98 -58.29 1.43
CA PRO A 139 41.08 -58.64 0.54
C PRO A 139 40.75 -59.92 -0.25
N TYR A 140 41.05 -59.92 -1.55
CA TYR A 140 40.89 -61.08 -2.41
C TYR A 140 42.11 -62.01 -2.22
N LYS A 141 41.90 -63.14 -1.54
CA LYS A 141 42.86 -64.23 -1.24
C LYS A 141 43.65 -64.11 0.07
N LYS A 142 44.78 -63.41 0.14
CA LYS A 142 45.59 -63.28 1.38
C LYS A 142 46.18 -61.88 1.49
N GLY A 143 45.91 -61.19 2.61
CA GLY A 143 46.39 -59.82 2.89
C GLY A 143 45.53 -59.10 3.93
N GLN A 144 45.93 -57.88 4.32
CA GLN A 144 45.12 -56.98 5.14
C GLN A 144 44.15 -56.18 4.25
N GLY A 145 42.88 -56.09 4.62
CA GLY A 145 41.86 -55.35 3.87
C GLY A 145 42.02 -53.83 3.98
N LEU A 146 41.50 -53.09 3.01
CA LEU A 146 41.55 -51.62 3.01
C LEU A 146 40.32 -51.07 3.75
N TYR A 147 40.54 -50.30 4.81
CA TYR A 147 39.50 -49.58 5.53
C TYR A 147 39.62 -48.07 5.28
N LEU A 148 38.62 -47.51 4.61
CA LEU A 148 38.52 -46.06 4.44
C LEU A 148 37.72 -45.48 5.60
N LYS A 149 38.42 -44.78 6.49
CA LYS A 149 37.81 -44.02 7.58
C LYS A 149 36.98 -42.87 7.00
N PRO A 150 35.73 -42.65 7.45
CA PRO A 150 34.93 -41.54 6.97
C PRO A 150 35.60 -40.21 7.31
N LYS A 151 35.60 -39.27 6.35
CA LYS A 151 36.22 -37.95 6.49
C LYS A 151 35.22 -37.02 7.17
N ASN A 152 35.56 -36.47 8.32
CA ASN A 152 34.72 -35.49 9.00
C ASN A 152 34.75 -34.17 8.22
N LEU A 153 33.67 -33.88 7.49
CA LEU A 153 33.42 -32.56 6.93
C LEU A 153 32.98 -31.65 8.10
N LYS A 154 33.78 -30.63 8.40
CA LYS A 154 33.44 -29.56 9.36
C LYS A 154 32.48 -28.57 8.73
#